data_AF-A0A942NE93-F1
#
_entry.id   AF-A0A942NE93-F1
#
_cell.length_a   1.000
_cell.length_b   1.000
_cell.length_c   1.000
_cell.angle_alpha   90.00
_cell.angle_beta   90.00
_cell.angle_gamma   90.00
#
_symmetry.space_group_name_H-M   'P 1'
#
loop_
_entity.id
_entity.type
_entity.pdbx_description
1 polymer ?
#
loop_
_entity_poly.entity_id
_entity_poly.type
_entity_poly.pdbx_seq_one_letter_code
_entity_poly.pdbx_strand_id
1 'polypeptide(L)' 'MTDYRRLYIPGASWFFTVNLAQRKENRLLIDNVDLLRKAFAYTKRRHPFKIDAVVVLPDHIHCIWTLPE' A
#
# COMPACT_ATOMS: atom_id res chain seq x y z
N MET A 1 -4.57 8.78 -21.09
CA MET A 1 -3.18 8.68 -20.55
C MET A 1 -3.10 9.53 -19.30
N THR A 2 -2.27 9.14 -18.34
CA THR A 2 -2.03 9.93 -17.12
C THR A 2 -0.64 10.55 -17.20
N ASP A 3 -0.53 11.88 -17.14
CA ASP A 3 0.75 12.61 -17.16
C ASP A 3 1.32 12.80 -15.74
N TYR A 4 1.16 11.78 -14.91
CA TYR A 4 1.57 11.83 -13.53
C TYR A 4 3.09 11.63 -13.41
N ARG A 5 3.77 12.56 -12.72
CA ARG A 5 5.21 12.48 -12.42
C ARG A 5 5.43 12.01 -10.99
N ARG A 6 6.17 10.92 -10.82
CA ARG A 6 6.64 10.46 -9.50
C ARG A 6 7.73 11.40 -8.97
N LEU A 7 7.61 11.78 -7.70
CA LEU A 7 8.66 12.49 -6.97
C LEU A 7 9.46 11.48 -6.14
N TYR A 8 10.77 11.47 -6.37
CA TYR A 8 11.72 10.59 -5.68
C TYR A 8 12.59 11.44 -4.77
N ILE A 9 12.37 11.33 -3.46
CA ILE A 9 13.07 12.09 -2.44
C ILE A 9 13.44 11.08 -1.34
N PRO A 10 14.72 10.78 -1.10
CA PRO A 10 15.09 9.87 -0.02
C PRO A 10 14.58 10.37 1.34
N GLY A 11 14.21 9.46 2.24
CA GLY A 11 13.74 9.78 3.59
C GLY A 11 12.34 10.40 3.71
N ALA A 12 11.66 10.74 2.61
CA ALA A 12 10.35 11.42 2.67
C ALA A 12 9.21 10.47 3.10
N SER A 13 7.97 10.97 3.16
CA SER A 13 6.77 10.17 3.42
C SER A 13 5.77 10.33 2.28
N TRP A 14 5.10 9.23 1.90
CA TRP A 14 4.13 9.21 0.80
C TRP A 14 2.82 8.61 1.25
N PHE A 15 1.74 9.31 0.95
CA PHE A 15 0.40 8.74 0.91
C PHE A 15 0.14 8.10 -0.45
N PHE A 16 -0.44 6.91 -0.45
CA PHE A 16 -0.91 6.28 -1.68
C PHE A 16 -2.13 5.39 -1.45
N THR A 17 -2.87 5.20 -2.54
CA THR A 17 -4.06 4.36 -2.61
C THR A 17 -3.83 3.23 -3.61
N VAL A 18 -4.16 1.99 -3.24
CA VAL A 18 -4.20 0.86 -4.16
C VAL A 18 -5.63 0.31 -4.19
N ASN A 19 -6.22 0.26 -5.37
CA ASN A 19 -7.57 -0.27 -5.57
C ASN A 19 -7.50 -1.63 -6.26
N LEU A 20 -8.38 -2.54 -5.89
CA LEU A 20 -8.66 -3.73 -6.69
C LEU A 20 -9.29 -3.32 -8.03
N ALA A 21 -9.11 -4.18 -9.04
CA ALA A 21 -9.69 -3.97 -10.36
C ALA A 21 -11.23 -3.96 -10.29
N GLN A 22 -11.82 -4.90 -9.55
CA GLN A 22 -13.25 -4.94 -9.27
C GLN A 22 -13.56 -4.23 -7.94
N ARG A 23 -14.23 -3.08 -8.02
CA ARG A 23 -14.50 -2.18 -6.86
C ARG A 23 -15.88 -2.35 -6.23
N LYS A 24 -16.80 -3.03 -6.91
CA LYS A 24 -18.15 -3.27 -6.39
C LYS A 24 -18.27 -4.70 -5.90
N GLU A 25 -18.89 -4.87 -4.73
CA GLU A 25 -19.20 -6.18 -4.13
C GLU A 25 -17.95 -7.06 -3.96
N ASN A 26 -16.80 -6.44 -3.73
CA ASN A 26 -15.54 -7.13 -3.57
C ASN A 26 -15.02 -6.94 -2.15
N ARG A 27 -14.74 -8.05 -1.47
CA ARG A 27 -14.26 -8.09 -0.09
C ARG A 27 -12.93 -8.82 0.04
N LEU A 28 -12.28 -9.11 -1.08
CA LEU A 28 -11.07 -9.93 -1.15
C LEU A 28 -9.99 -9.50 -0.15
N LEU A 29 -9.79 -8.19 0.06
CA LEU A 29 -8.73 -7.68 0.93
C LEU A 29 -8.99 -7.96 2.42
N ILE A 30 -10.25 -7.86 2.85
CA ILE A 30 -10.62 -8.10 4.25
C ILE A 30 -10.83 -9.59 4.52
N ASP A 31 -11.37 -10.33 3.55
CA ASP A 31 -11.59 -11.77 3.67
C ASP A 31 -10.24 -12.53 3.67
N ASN A 32 -9.20 -11.97 3.04
CA ASN A 32 -7.85 -12.53 2.99
C ASN A 32 -6.80 -11.59 3.64
N VAL A 33 -7.17 -10.90 4.71
CA VAL A 33 -6.29 -9.91 5.36
C VAL A 33 -4.96 -10.52 5.82
N ASP A 34 -4.95 -11.78 6.24
CA ASP A 34 -3.72 -12.47 6.64
C ASP A 34 -2.74 -12.66 5.48
N LEU A 35 -3.25 -12.95 4.28
CA LEU A 35 -2.42 -13.05 3.08
C LEU A 35 -1.84 -11.67 2.73
N LEU A 36 -2.65 -10.61 2.84
CA LEU A 36 -2.20 -9.24 2.63
C LEU A 36 -1.10 -8.84 3.64
N ARG A 37 -1.28 -9.18 4.93
CA ARG A 37 -0.27 -8.95 5.97
C ARG A 37 1.04 -9.70 5.68
N LYS A 38 0.96 -10.95 5.24
CA LYS A 38 2.13 -11.74 4.82
C LYS A 38 2.85 -11.09 3.63
N ALA A 39 2.11 -10.56 2.65
CA ALA A 39 2.69 -9.84 1.52
C ALA A 39 3.41 -8.55 1.98
N PHE A 40 2.79 -7.75 2.86
CA PHE A 40 3.43 -6.57 3.46
C PHE A 40 4.73 -6.94 4.18
N ALA A 41 4.69 -7.98 5.03
CA ALA A 41 5.87 -8.44 5.75
C ALA A 41 6.97 -8.98 4.81
N TYR A 42 6.59 -9.72 3.78
CA TYR A 42 7.51 -10.21 2.75
C TYR A 42 8.24 -9.07 2.04
N THR A 43 7.49 -8.05 1.62
CA THR A 43 8.04 -6.88 0.91
C THR A 43 8.91 -6.04 1.84
N LYS A 44 8.46 -5.74 3.06
CA LYS A 44 9.22 -4.94 4.04
C LYS A 44 10.57 -5.57 4.41
N ARG A 45 10.67 -6.90 4.42
CA ARG A 45 11.97 -7.60 4.64
C ARG A 45 12.96 -7.42 3.49
N ARG A 46 12.48 -7.24 2.25
CA ARG A 46 13.32 -7.09 1.05
C ARG A 46 13.62 -5.63 0.72
N HIS A 47 12.66 -4.76 1.03
CA HIS A 47 12.72 -3.33 0.81
C HIS A 47 12.30 -2.67 2.11
N PRO A 48 13.25 -2.25 2.96
CA PRO A 48 12.93 -1.59 4.21
C PRO A 48 12.14 -0.29 3.97
N PHE A 49 11.08 -0.09 4.73
CA PHE A 49 10.34 1.16 4.84
C PHE A 49 9.63 1.20 6.20
N LYS A 50 9.33 2.41 6.68
CA LYS A 50 8.48 2.59 7.87
C LYS A 50 7.03 2.66 7.43
N ILE A 51 6.16 1.97 8.16
CA ILE A 51 4.72 2.06 7.99
C ILE A 51 4.22 3.06 9.03
N ASP A 52 3.80 4.24 8.59
CA ASP A 52 3.23 5.26 9.47
C ASP A 52 1.73 5.02 9.68
N ALA A 53 1.00 4.65 8.62
CA ALA A 53 -0.41 4.27 8.71
C ALA A 53 -0.83 3.34 7.56
N VAL A 54 -1.77 2.43 7.84
CA VAL A 54 -2.46 1.60 6.82
C VAL A 54 -3.91 1.41 7.24
N VAL A 55 -4.84 1.60 6.31
CA VAL A 55 -6.24 1.20 6.44
C VAL A 55 -6.56 0.23 5.32
N VAL A 56 -7.17 -0.90 5.67
CA VAL A 56 -7.63 -1.93 4.72
C VAL A 56 -9.15 -1.88 4.62
N LEU A 57 -9.64 -1.51 3.44
CA LEU A 57 -11.06 -1.57 3.07
C LEU A 57 -11.32 -2.83 2.25
N PRO A 58 -12.59 -3.22 2.01
CA PRO A 58 -12.92 -4.44 1.27
C PRO A 58 -12.23 -4.59 -0.10
N ASP A 59 -12.07 -3.48 -0.82
CA ASP A 59 -11.62 -3.42 -2.21
C ASP A 59 -10.44 -2.47 -2.45
N HIS A 60 -9.97 -1.74 -1.44
CA HIS A 60 -8.80 -0.88 -1.55
C HIS A 60 -8.05 -0.69 -0.24
N ILE A 61 -6.85 -0.15 -0.33
CA ILE A 61 -6.03 0.24 0.83
C ILE A 61 -5.58 1.68 0.70
N HIS A 62 -5.46 2.34 1.84
CA HIS A 62 -4.76 3.61 2.00
C HIS A 62 -3.53 3.40 2.87
N CYS A 63 -2.39 3.93 2.44
CA CYS A 63 -1.12 3.75 3.13
C CYS A 63 -0.37 5.07 3.24
N ILE A 64 0.34 5.25 4.35
CA ILE A 64 1.38 6.25 4.52
C ILE A 64 2.66 5.53 4.90
N TRP A 65 3.67 5.60 4.03
CA TRP A 65 4.98 5.00 4.27
C TRP A 65 6.07 6.08 4.23
N THR A 66 7.08 5.92 5.07
CA THR A 66 8.34 6.67 5.01
C THR A 66 9.44 5.74 4.48
N LEU A 67 10.14 6.16 3.44
CA LEU A 67 11.20 5.38 2.79
C LEU A 67 12.55 5.70 3.46
N PRO A 68 13.56 4.83 3.32
CA PRO A 68 14.91 5.10 3.82
C PRO A 68 15.54 6.33 3.14
N GLU A 69 16.54 6.89 3.81
CA GLU A 69 17.50 7.84 3.23
C GLU A 69 18.42 7.20 2.19
#